data_AF-A0A512J1R5-F1
#
_entry.id   AF-A0A512J1R5-F1
#
_cell.length_a   1.000
_cell.length_b   1.000
_cell.length_c   1.000
_cell.angle_alpha   90.00
_cell.angle_beta   90.00
_cell.angle_gamma   90.00
#
_symmetry.space_group_name_H-M   'P 1'
#
loop_
_entity.id
_entity.type
_entity.pdbx_description
1 polymer ?
#
loop_
_entity_poly.entity_id
_entity_poly.type
_entity_poly.pdbx_seq_one_letter_code
_entity_poly.pdbx_strand_id
1 'polypeptide(L)'
;MSDTACTAEGKRAEIAARVAQEFGLSDPAGLSDEDRARVEAATAAALEAEAVPPASPELRRLIAEYRALKELRADEGNARLAEEGEVFAPEDDA
;
A
#
# COMPACT_ATOMS: atom_id res chain seq x y z
N MET A 1 -14.56 -3.69 15.04
CA MET A 1 -13.22 -3.06 15.16
C MET A 1 -12.72 -2.94 13.76
N SER A 2 -12.53 -1.71 13.27
CA SER A 2 -12.41 -1.40 11.86
C SER A 2 -11.27 -2.17 11.17
N ASP A 3 -11.62 -2.95 10.14
CA ASP A 3 -10.67 -3.67 9.26
C ASP A 3 -9.69 -2.75 8.54
N THR A 4 -9.91 -1.43 8.60
CA THR A 4 -9.11 -0.42 7.92
C THR A 4 -7.62 -0.58 8.19
N ALA A 5 -7.19 -0.83 9.44
CA ALA A 5 -5.77 -1.00 9.79
C ALA A 5 -5.10 -2.26 9.20
N CYS A 6 -5.89 -3.27 8.81
CA CYS A 6 -5.38 -4.50 8.20
C CYS A 6 -5.31 -4.42 6.66
N THR A 7 -5.85 -3.36 6.05
CA THR A 7 -5.83 -3.16 4.59
C THR A 7 -4.63 -2.34 4.15
N ALA A 8 -4.22 -2.50 2.88
CA ALA A 8 -3.19 -1.64 2.27
C ALA A 8 -3.58 -0.15 2.32
N GLU A 9 -4.87 0.18 2.24
CA GLU A 9 -5.38 1.55 2.30
C GLU A 9 -5.24 2.17 3.69
N GLY A 10 -5.56 1.44 4.76
CA GLY A 10 -5.31 1.95 6.11
C GLY A 10 -3.82 2.00 6.44
N LYS A 11 -3.03 1.04 5.95
CA LYS A 11 -1.57 1.11 6.10
C LYS A 11 -0.97 2.32 5.39
N ARG A 12 -1.50 2.69 4.22
CA ARG A 12 -1.13 3.92 3.51
C ARG A 12 -1.46 5.17 4.34
N ALA A 13 -2.61 5.20 5.02
CA ALA A 13 -2.96 6.30 5.93
C ALA A 13 -2.01 6.40 7.13
N GLU A 14 -1.61 5.27 7.74
CA GLU A 14 -0.60 5.25 8.81
C GLU A 14 0.76 5.80 8.32
N ILE A 15 1.16 5.45 7.09
CA ILE A 15 2.38 5.98 6.47
C ILE A 15 2.27 7.49 6.25
N ALA A 16 1.14 7.98 5.74
CA ALA A 16 0.91 9.42 5.54
C ALA A 16 0.97 10.21 6.85
N ALA A 17 0.34 9.71 7.91
CA ALA A 17 0.45 10.29 9.25
C ALA A 17 1.91 10.31 9.75
N ARG A 18 2.67 9.23 9.51
CA ARG A 18 4.07 9.17 9.92
C ARG A 18 4.97 10.14 9.13
N VAL A 19 4.73 10.29 7.84
CA VAL A 19 5.42 11.26 6.96
C VAL A 19 5.13 12.69 7.40
N ALA A 20 3.87 13.01 7.73
CA ALA A 20 3.52 14.32 8.29
C ALA A 20 4.34 14.63 9.56
N GLN A 21 4.48 13.66 10.46
CA GLN A 21 5.32 13.82 11.66
C GLN A 21 6.80 14.02 11.34
N GLU A 22 7.36 13.36 10.33
CA GLU A 22 8.76 13.61 9.90
C GLU A 22 8.96 15.02 9.33
N PHE A 23 7.91 15.63 8.79
CA PHE A 23 7.90 17.05 8.40
C PHE A 23 7.58 18.02 9.54
N GLY A 24 7.34 17.54 10.77
CA GLY A 24 6.94 18.37 11.91
C GLY A 24 5.50 18.88 11.81
N LEU A 25 4.66 18.22 11.01
CA LEU A 25 3.27 18.56 10.77
C LEU A 25 2.34 17.72 11.67
N SER A 26 1.10 18.20 11.82
CA SER A 26 0.02 17.52 12.52
C SER A 26 -0.63 16.44 11.64
N ASP A 27 -1.68 15.79 12.16
CA ASP A 27 -2.46 14.79 11.42
C ASP A 27 -2.92 15.29 10.03
N PRO A 28 -2.71 14.52 8.94
CA PRO A 28 -3.06 14.94 7.57
C PRO A 28 -4.48 15.44 7.36
N ALA A 29 -5.44 14.95 8.15
CA ALA A 29 -6.84 15.39 8.07
C ALA A 29 -7.04 16.85 8.50
N GLY A 30 -6.15 17.39 9.35
CA GLY A 30 -6.20 18.77 9.84
C GLY A 30 -5.25 19.74 9.12
N LEU A 31 -4.49 19.27 8.13
CA LEU A 31 -3.51 20.10 7.41
C LEU A 31 -4.17 21.01 6.37
N SER A 32 -3.44 22.05 5.97
CA SER A 32 -3.76 22.84 4.78
C SER A 32 -3.74 21.97 3.52
N ASP A 33 -4.41 22.38 2.45
CA ASP A 33 -4.41 21.61 1.19
C ASP A 33 -2.99 21.46 0.61
N GLU A 34 -2.15 22.48 0.76
CA GLU A 34 -0.76 22.46 0.32
C GLU A 34 0.08 21.46 1.13
N ASP A 35 0.00 21.51 2.45
CA ASP A 35 0.72 20.57 3.32
C ASP A 35 0.23 19.14 3.14
N ARG A 36 -1.08 18.95 2.96
CA ARG A 36 -1.67 17.64 2.67
C ARG A 36 -1.17 17.09 1.34
N ALA A 37 -1.12 17.91 0.29
CA ALA A 37 -0.58 17.52 -1.01
C ALA A 37 0.91 17.17 -0.93
N ARG A 38 1.68 17.91 -0.13
CA ARG A 38 3.10 17.62 0.13
C ARG A 38 3.29 16.27 0.84
N VAL A 39 2.53 16.01 1.90
CA VAL A 39 2.55 14.73 2.61
C VAL A 39 2.20 13.59 1.67
N GLU A 40 1.13 13.75 0.90
CA GLU A 40 0.65 12.75 -0.06
C GLU A 40 1.70 12.43 -1.14
N ALA A 41 2.34 13.45 -1.70
CA ALA A 41 3.41 13.27 -2.68
C ALA A 41 4.62 12.53 -2.09
N ALA A 42 5.02 12.87 -0.86
CA ALA A 42 6.11 12.19 -0.16
C ALA A 42 5.76 10.74 0.20
N THR A 43 4.52 10.48 0.61
CA THR A 43 4.01 9.12 0.84
C THR A 43 4.04 8.31 -0.44
N ALA A 44 3.55 8.84 -1.56
CA ALA A 44 3.61 8.16 -2.85
C ALA A 44 5.06 7.84 -3.25
N ALA A 45 5.96 8.82 -3.16
CA ALA A 45 7.38 8.61 -3.47
C ALA A 45 8.03 7.52 -2.59
N ALA A 46 7.72 7.48 -1.30
CA ALA A 46 8.25 6.45 -0.39
C ALA A 46 7.71 5.04 -0.69
N LEU A 47 6.48 4.94 -1.19
CA LEU A 47 5.87 3.67 -1.56
C LEU A 47 6.38 3.13 -2.90
N GLU A 48 6.64 4.01 -3.88
CA GLU A 48 7.16 3.66 -5.21
C GLU A 48 8.68 3.42 -5.24
N ALA A 49 9.43 3.92 -4.26
CA ALA A 49 10.87 3.74 -4.21
C ALA A 49 11.26 2.26 -4.09
N GLU A 50 12.11 1.74 -4.97
CA GLU A 50 12.56 0.33 -4.89
C GLU A 50 13.23 0.02 -3.54
N ALA A 51 14.11 0.91 -3.11
CA ALA A 51 14.71 0.90 -1.78
C ALA A 51 13.97 1.86 -0.85
N VAL A 52 13.82 1.45 0.41
CA VAL A 52 13.21 2.31 1.42
C VAL A 52 14.12 3.54 1.62
N PRO A 53 13.62 4.77 1.48
CA PRO A 53 14.43 5.98 1.60
C PRO A 53 15.04 6.10 3.01
N PRO A 54 16.05 6.96 3.22
CA PRO A 54 16.55 7.28 4.55
C PRO A 54 15.42 7.89 5.39
N ALA A 55 14.75 7.01 6.13
CA ALA A 55 13.55 7.26 6.91
C ALA A 55 13.76 6.80 8.35
N SER A 56 12.88 7.20 9.27
CA SER A 56 12.87 6.63 10.61
C SER A 56 12.66 5.11 10.58
N PRO A 57 13.20 4.34 11.55
CA PRO A 57 12.98 2.89 11.63
C PRO A 57 11.50 2.49 11.59
N GLU A 58 10.63 3.32 12.17
CA GLU A 58 9.20 3.11 12.18
C GLU A 58 8.57 3.29 10.79
N LEU A 59 8.91 4.37 10.07
CA LEU A 59 8.43 4.56 8.70
C LEU A 59 8.90 3.42 7.78
N ARG A 60 10.12 2.92 7.96
CA ARG A 60 10.61 1.73 7.24
C ARG A 60 9.77 0.48 7.50
N ARG A 61 9.41 0.24 8.78
CA ARG A 61 8.55 -0.88 9.17
C ARG A 61 7.16 -0.76 8.51
N LEU A 62 6.54 0.41 8.56
CA LEU A 62 5.22 0.63 7.97
C LEU A 62 5.21 0.40 6.45
N ILE A 63 6.26 0.85 5.74
CA ILE A 63 6.41 0.61 4.30
C ILE A 63 6.56 -0.88 4.00
N ALA A 64 7.34 -1.62 4.79
CA ALA A 64 7.50 -3.06 4.64
C ALA A 64 6.16 -3.81 4.84
N GLU A 65 5.40 -3.45 5.88
CA GLU A 65 4.06 -4.00 6.13
C GLU A 65 3.09 -3.71 4.98
N TYR A 66 3.11 -2.49 4.44
CA TYR A 66 2.29 -2.13 3.28
C TYR A 66 2.62 -2.98 2.05
N ARG A 67 3.91 -3.22 1.78
CA ARG A 67 4.35 -4.05 0.65
C ARG A 67 3.89 -5.51 0.82
N ALA A 68 4.05 -6.08 2.01
CA ALA A 68 3.59 -7.43 2.31
C ALA A 68 2.06 -7.59 2.11
N LEU A 69 1.27 -6.58 2.52
CA LEU A 69 -0.18 -6.58 2.29
C LEU A 69 -0.53 -6.48 0.79
N LYS A 70 0.23 -5.71 0.00
CA LYS A 70 0.04 -5.64 -1.46
C LYS A 70 0.38 -6.96 -2.15
N GLU A 71 1.46 -7.63 -1.74
CA GLU A 71 1.88 -8.93 -2.27
C GLU A 71 0.82 -10.00 -2.00
N LEU A 72 0.33 -10.09 -0.76
CA LEU A 72 -0.75 -11.03 -0.41
C LEU A 72 -2.00 -10.84 -1.28
N ARG A 73 -2.41 -9.58 -1.51
CA ARG A 73 -3.56 -9.27 -2.38
C ARG A 73 -3.31 -9.63 -3.84
N ALA A 74 -2.08 -9.47 -4.32
CA ALA A 74 -1.70 -9.88 -5.68
C ALA A 74 -1.74 -11.40 -5.83
N ASP A 75 -1.25 -12.13 -4.83
CA ASP A 75 -1.26 -13.60 -4.81
C ASP A 75 -2.69 -14.16 -4.75
N GLU A 76 -3.57 -13.57 -3.94
CA GLU A 76 -5.01 -13.91 -3.94
C GLU A 76 -5.68 -13.66 -5.29
N GLY A 77 -5.30 -12.57 -5.98
CA GLY A 77 -5.77 -12.27 -7.33
C GLY A 77 -5.28 -13.29 -8.36
N ASN A 78 -4.01 -13.67 -8.29
CA ASN A 78 -3.41 -14.68 -9.16
C ASN A 78 -4.04 -16.06 -8.94
N ALA A 79 -4.31 -16.44 -7.68
CA ALA A 79 -4.98 -17.70 -7.35
C ALA A 79 -6.39 -17.76 -7.95
N ARG A 80 -7.17 -16.66 -7.85
CA ARG A 80 -8.51 -16.59 -8.46
C ARG A 80 -8.47 -16.72 -9.98
N LEU A 81 -7.51 -16.08 -10.65
CA LEU A 81 -7.35 -16.20 -12.11
C LEU A 81 -6.93 -17.62 -12.53
N ALA A 82 -6.13 -18.31 -11.73
CA ALA A 82 -5.75 -19.70 -11.99
C ALA A 82 -6.94 -20.65 -11.85
N GLU A 83 -7.86 -20.40 -10.89
CA GLU A 83 -9.09 -21.18 -10.72
C GLU A 83 -10.10 -20.95 -11.87
N GLU A 84 -10.15 -19.76 -12.48
CA GLU A 84 -10.99 -19.49 -13.66
C GLU A 84 -10.38 -19.98 -14.99
N GLY A 85 -9.10 -20.37 -15.00
CA GLY A 85 -8.34 -20.75 -16.20
C GLY A 85 -8.41 -22.21 -16.63
N GLU A 86 -8.97 -23.13 -15.83
CA GLU A 86 -9.17 -24.53 -16.23
C GLU A 86 -10.59 -24.77 -16.77
N VAL A 87 -10.92 -24.14 -17.89
CA VAL A 87 -11.87 -24.74 -18.85
C VAL A 87 -11.07 -25.10 -20.09
N PHE A 88 -10.27 -26.17 -19.96
CA PHE A 88 -9.85 -26.94 -21.12
C PHE A 88 -11.12 -27.49 -21.75
N ALA A 89 -11.63 -26.81 -22.78
CA ALA A 89 -12.58 -27.42 -23.69
C ALA A 89 -11.92 -28.71 -24.22
N PRO A 90 -12.57 -29.88 -24.14
CA PRO A 90 -12.04 -31.05 -24.82
C PRO A 90 -11.97 -30.70 -26.31
N GLU A 91 -10.78 -30.83 -26.91
CA GLU A 91 -10.63 -30.82 -28.37
C GLU A 91 -11.54 -31.91 -28.93
N ASP A 92 -12.70 -31.48 -29.42
CA ASP A 92 -13.50 -32.21 -30.39
C ASP A 92 -12.93 -31.82 -31.75
N ASP A 93 -12.05 -32.66 -32.31
CA ASP A 93 -11.89 -32.76 -33.76
C ASP A 93 -11.15 -34.06 -34.15
N ALA A 94 -11.95 -34.95 -34.75
CA ALA A 94 -11.65 -36.04 -35.69
C ALA A 94 -11.04 -37.38 -35.19
#